data_AF-A0AA96F3W6-F1
#
_entry.id   AF-A0AA96F3W6-F1
#
_cell.length_a   1.000
_cell.length_b   1.000
_cell.length_c   1.000
_cell.angle_alpha   90.00
_cell.angle_beta   90.00
_cell.angle_gamma   90.00
#
_symmetry.space_group_name_H-M   'P 1'
#
loop_
_entity.id
_entity.type
_entity.pdbx_description
1 polymer ?
#
loop_
_entity_poly.entity_id
_entity_poly.type
_entity_poly.pdbx_seq_one_letter_code
_entity_poly.pdbx_strand_id
1 'polypeptide(L)'
;MATELEIDAICMRISSRLESLNRLPHEVRSELFGDSWPAMWGMRNRIAHTYTQVEPSVVIATLNMDLPEIRKQILNHLDQQCA
;
A
#
# COMPACT_ATOMS: atom_id res chain seq x y z
N MET A 1 -5.54 -17.98 11.76
CA MET A 1 -4.92 -16.67 12.07
C MET A 1 -3.53 -16.67 11.48
N ALA A 2 -3.07 -15.54 10.93
CA ALA A 2 -1.70 -15.40 10.48
C ALA A 2 -0.74 -15.39 11.69
N THR A 3 0.40 -16.03 11.54
CA THR A 3 1.53 -16.03 12.47
C THR A 3 2.24 -14.68 12.46
N GLU A 4 3.03 -14.40 13.50
CA GLU A 4 3.86 -13.19 13.59
C GLU A 4 4.82 -13.06 12.39
N LEU A 5 5.46 -14.16 11.99
CA LEU A 5 6.33 -14.21 10.82
C LEU A 5 5.58 -13.86 9.51
N GLU A 6 4.34 -14.32 9.36
CA GLU A 6 3.51 -13.99 8.19
C GLU A 6 3.15 -12.51 8.19
N ILE A 7 2.79 -11.95 9.34
CA ILE A 7 2.49 -10.51 9.48
C ILE A 7 3.72 -9.67 9.15
N ASP A 8 4.90 -10.04 9.65
CA ASP A 8 6.15 -9.34 9.34
C ASP A 8 6.46 -9.37 7.84
N ALA A 9 6.35 -10.55 7.21
CA ALA A 9 6.55 -10.70 5.78
C ALA A 9 5.55 -9.87 4.96
N ILE A 10 4.29 -9.79 5.40
CA ILE A 10 3.26 -8.96 4.77
C ILE A 10 3.61 -7.48 4.91
N CYS A 11 3.94 -7.02 6.12
CA CYS A 11 4.35 -5.64 6.39
C CYS A 11 5.52 -5.21 5.50
N MET A 12 6.55 -6.06 5.40
CA MET A 12 7.71 -5.80 4.54
C MET A 12 7.35 -5.71 3.06
N ARG A 13 6.42 -6.56 2.59
CA ARG A 13 5.92 -6.51 1.21
C ARG A 13 5.09 -5.25 0.94
N ILE A 14 4.24 -4.83 1.87
CA ILE A 14 3.46 -3.59 1.75
C ILE A 14 4.41 -2.38 1.70
N SER A 15 5.35 -2.29 2.63
CA SER A 15 6.34 -1.21 2.68
C SER A 15 7.14 -1.10 1.38
N SER A 16 7.66 -2.23 0.89
CA SER A 16 8.42 -2.27 -0.37
C SER A 16 7.59 -1.83 -1.59
N ARG A 17 6.31 -2.21 -1.68
CA ARG A 17 5.43 -1.79 -2.77
C ARG A 17 5.12 -0.29 -2.71
N LEU A 18 4.89 0.25 -1.52
CA LEU A 18 4.66 1.68 -1.34
C LEU A 18 5.90 2.51 -1.70
N GLU A 19 7.10 1.99 -1.45
CA GLU A 19 8.36 2.57 -1.96
C GLU A 19 8.42 2.56 -3.49
N SER A 20 8.03 1.47 -4.14
CA SER A 20 7.97 1.42 -5.61
C SER A 20 7.00 2.46 -6.16
N LEU A 21 5.81 2.63 -5.56
CA LEU A 21 4.83 3.64 -5.96
C LEU A 21 5.33 5.07 -5.69
N ASN A 22 6.12 5.28 -4.65
CA ASN A 22 6.71 6.58 -4.34
C ASN A 22 7.74 7.05 -5.38
N ARG A 23 8.30 6.14 -6.18
CA ARG A 23 9.24 6.45 -7.27
C ARG A 23 8.55 6.88 -8.57
N LEU A 24 7.22 6.78 -8.65
CA LEU A 24 6.48 7.29 -9.80
C LEU A 24 6.59 8.82 -9.88
N PRO A 25 6.51 9.41 -11.09
CA PRO A 25 6.35 10.85 -11.23
C PRO A 25 5.19 11.38 -10.38
N HIS A 26 5.33 12.60 -9.88
CA HIS A 26 4.35 13.19 -8.97
C HIS A 26 2.96 13.24 -9.61
N GLU A 27 2.91 13.58 -10.90
CA GLU A 27 1.69 13.71 -11.70
C GLU A 27 0.97 12.36 -11.78
N VAL A 28 1.68 11.30 -12.19
CA VAL A 28 1.14 9.93 -12.29
C VAL A 28 0.64 9.43 -10.93
N ARG A 29 1.40 9.69 -9.87
CA ARG A 29 1.00 9.29 -8.51
C ARG A 29 -0.21 10.06 -8.00
N SER A 30 -0.29 11.35 -8.32
CA SER A 30 -1.43 12.20 -7.98
C SER A 30 -2.69 11.78 -8.74
N GLU A 31 -2.57 11.41 -10.01
CA GLU A 31 -3.67 10.87 -10.80
C GLU A 31 -4.17 9.53 -10.25
N LEU A 32 -3.24 8.65 -9.86
CA LEU A 32 -3.58 7.33 -9.32
C LEU A 32 -4.24 7.41 -7.94
N PHE A 33 -3.66 8.17 -7.01
CA PHE A 33 -4.01 8.06 -5.58
C PHE A 33 -4.52 9.35 -4.95
N GLY A 34 -4.27 10.52 -5.56
CA GLY A 34 -4.70 11.83 -5.08
C GLY A 34 -4.56 12.01 -3.56
N ASP A 35 -5.66 12.38 -2.91
CA ASP A 35 -5.75 12.62 -1.47
C ASP A 35 -5.58 11.36 -0.61
N SER A 36 -5.60 10.16 -1.20
CA SER A 36 -5.35 8.90 -0.49
C SER A 36 -3.86 8.66 -0.26
N TRP A 37 -2.98 9.31 -1.03
CA TRP A 37 -1.54 9.10 -0.96
C TRP A 37 -0.93 9.37 0.44
N PRO A 38 -1.27 10.47 1.16
CA PRO A 38 -0.79 10.69 2.52
C PRO A 38 -1.14 9.55 3.49
N ALA A 39 -2.33 8.96 3.38
CA ALA A 39 -2.74 7.84 4.22
C ALA A 39 -1.94 6.57 3.91
N MET A 40 -1.75 6.26 2.62
CA MET A 40 -0.92 5.14 2.16
C MET A 40 0.54 5.30 2.63
N TRP A 41 1.11 6.49 2.47
CA TRP A 41 2.47 6.78 2.93
C TRP A 41 2.59 6.74 4.46
N GLY A 42 1.56 7.19 5.17
CA GLY A 42 1.44 7.06 6.62
C GLY A 42 1.49 5.61 7.08
N MET A 43 0.81 4.70 6.38
CA MET A 43 0.88 3.25 6.67
C MET A 43 2.31 2.72 6.50
N ARG A 44 3.01 3.07 5.40
CA ARG A 44 4.42 2.70 5.21
C ARG A 44 5.30 3.21 6.36
N ASN A 45 5.11 4.46 6.79
CA ASN A 45 5.89 5.03 7.90
C ASN A 45 5.60 4.32 9.22
N ARG A 46 4.35 3.95 9.48
CA ARG A 46 3.98 3.18 10.66
C ARG A 46 4.64 1.79 10.67
N ILE A 47 4.67 1.11 9.53
CA ILE A 47 5.39 -0.16 9.38
C ILE A 47 6.90 0.05 9.63
N ALA A 48 7.52 1.08 9.05
CA ALA A 48 8.96 1.32 9.19
C ALA A 48 9.40 1.68 10.61
N HIS A 49 8.59 2.46 11.34
CA HIS A 49 8.97 3.00 12.65
C HIS A 49 8.42 2.22 13.84
N THR A 50 7.29 1.53 13.69
CA THR A 50 6.56 0.91 14.80
C THR A 50 6.20 -0.55 14.52
N TYR A 51 7.02 -1.29 13.75
CA TYR A 51 6.69 -2.66 13.31
C TYR A 51 6.33 -3.62 14.46
N THR A 52 6.91 -3.43 15.65
CA THR A 52 6.59 -4.21 16.87
C THR A 52 5.25 -3.83 17.52
N GLN A 53 4.59 -2.77 17.05
CA GLN A 53 3.33 -2.23 17.57
C GLN A 53 2.23 -2.14 16.51
N VAL A 54 2.49 -2.62 15.28
CA VAL A 54 1.44 -2.71 14.27
C VAL A 54 0.51 -3.86 14.65
N GLU A 55 -0.74 -3.52 14.99
CA GLU A 55 -1.72 -4.55 15.30
C GLU A 55 -2.01 -5.41 14.05
N PRO A 56 -1.94 -6.75 14.15
CA PRO A 56 -2.21 -7.64 13.02
C PRO A 56 -3.58 -7.40 12.37
N SER A 57 -4.58 -7.00 13.15
CA SER A 57 -5.93 -6.65 12.69
C SER A 57 -5.90 -5.55 11.61
N VAL A 58 -5.06 -4.53 11.80
CA VAL A 58 -4.90 -3.41 10.87
C VAL A 58 -4.24 -3.88 9.57
N VAL A 59 -3.22 -4.74 9.67
CA VAL A 59 -2.55 -5.30 8.49
C VAL A 59 -3.52 -6.15 7.66
N ILE A 60 -4.28 -7.02 8.32
CA ILE A 60 -5.29 -7.87 7.66
C ILE A 60 -6.41 -7.01 7.06
N ALA A 61 -6.84 -5.96 7.75
CA ALA A 61 -7.80 -4.99 7.22
C ALA A 61 -7.29 -4.34 5.92
N THR A 62 -6.03 -3.89 5.89
CA THR A 62 -5.41 -3.31 4.69
C THR A 62 -5.28 -4.31 3.54
N LEU A 63 -4.99 -5.58 3.83
CA LEU A 63 -4.98 -6.62 2.80
C LEU A 63 -6.35 -6.84 2.15
N ASN A 64 -7.41 -6.82 2.95
CA ASN A 64 -8.75 -7.17 2.50
C ASN A 64 -9.52 -5.99 1.92
N MET A 65 -9.26 -4.77 2.39
CA MET A 65 -10.02 -3.58 2.00
C MET A 65 -9.23 -2.66 1.07
N ASP A 66 -7.98 -2.34 1.41
CA ASP A 66 -7.22 -1.30 0.70
C ASP A 66 -6.53 -1.85 -0.56
N LEU A 67 -5.87 -3.01 -0.46
CA LEU A 67 -5.09 -3.56 -1.58
C LEU A 67 -5.92 -3.88 -2.83
N PRO A 68 -7.16 -4.43 -2.74
CA PRO A 68 -7.97 -4.67 -3.92
C PRO A 68 -8.29 -3.38 -4.68
N GLU A 69 -8.58 -2.29 -3.96
CA GLU A 69 -8.90 -1.00 -4.56
C GLU A 69 -7.66 -0.35 -5.19
N ILE A 70 -6.50 -0.38 -4.50
CA ILE A 70 -5.23 0.08 -5.07
C ILE A 70 -4.91 -0.68 -6.36
N ARG A 71 -5.07 -2.01 -6.38
CA ARG A 71 -4.85 -2.83 -7.57
C ARG A 71 -5.79 -2.42 -8.71
N LYS A 72 -7.07 -2.23 -8.42
CA LYS A 72 -8.07 -1.82 -9.40
C LYS A 72 -7.73 -0.46 -10.01
N GLN A 73 -7.33 0.53 -9.21
CA GLN A 73 -6.92 1.85 -9.70
C GLN A 73 -5.72 1.76 -10.64
N ILE A 74 -4.69 0.99 -10.28
CA ILE A 74 -3.51 0.80 -11.14
C ILE A 74 -3.91 0.15 -12.48
N LEU A 75 -4.73 -0.90 -12.44
CA LEU A 75 -5.17 -1.59 -13.67
C LEU A 75 -6.00 -0.66 -14.57
N ASN A 76 -6.97 0.07 -14.00
CA ASN A 76 -7.77 1.02 -14.76
C ASN A 76 -6.92 2.10 -15.43
N HIS A 77 -5.88 2.60 -14.74
CA HIS A 77 -4.97 3.59 -15.30
C HIS A 77 -4.12 3.01 -16.45
N LEU A 78 -3.67 1.77 -16.33
CA LEU A 78 -2.94 1.09 -17.42
C LEU A 78 -3.84 0.86 -18.63
N ASP A 79 -5.09 0.45 -18.42
CA ASP A 79 -6.05 0.23 -19.51
C ASP A 79 -6.36 1.54 -20.27
N GLN A 80 -6.42 2.68 -19.56
CA GLN A 80 -6.59 4.01 -20.16
C GLN A 80 -5.40 4.48 -21.00
N GLN A 81 -4.19 4.00 -20.71
CA GLN A 81 -3.00 4.34 -21.49
C GLN A 81 -2.82 3.48 -22.75
N CYS A 82 -3.47 2.31 -22.80
CA CYS A 82 -3.45 1.40 -23.95
C CYS A 82 -4.61 1.60 -24.93
N ALA A 83 -5.59 2.45 -24.59
CA ALA A 83 -6.74 2.82 -25.42
C ALA A 83 -6.45 4.06 -26.26
#